data_AF-A0A6I5C0C3-F1
#
_entry.id   AF-A0A6I5C0C3-F1
#
_cell.length_a   1.000
_cell.length_b   1.000
_cell.length_c   1.000
_cell.angle_alpha   90.00
_cell.angle_beta   90.00
_cell.angle_gamma   90.00
#
_symmetry.space_group_name_H-M   'P 1'
#
loop_
_entity.id
_entity.type
_entity.pdbx_description
1 polymer ?
#
loop_
_entity_poly.entity_id
_entity_poly.type
_entity_poly.pdbx_seq_one_letter_code
_entity_poly.pdbx_strand_id
1 'polypeptide(L)'
;MWLPLPPEEIDGLPKGPNYLFWDGGDDGGQEFPGDPADCVFYVVPYMRPAGTGIRPLERMRALRVVQTLSAGTDAVEPGLRHLPPGVLLCNARGVHEASTAELALTLVLASLRGVPGFVRDQDRGRWGGGFHPAL
;
A
#
# COMPACT_ATOMS: atom_id res chain seq x y z
N MET A 1 12.95 7.71 12.20
CA MET A 1 11.66 7.45 11.52
C MET A 1 11.97 6.71 10.24
N TRP A 2 11.25 5.63 9.95
CA TRP A 2 11.47 4.82 8.75
C TRP A 2 10.34 5.07 7.75
N LEU A 3 10.70 5.37 6.50
CA LEU A 3 9.78 5.68 5.41
C LEU A 3 10.02 4.73 4.22
N PRO A 4 8.96 4.24 3.55
CA PRO A 4 9.08 3.37 2.37
C PRO A 4 9.27 4.15 1.07
N LEU A 5 9.53 5.46 1.18
CA LEU A 5 9.84 6.37 0.08
C LEU A 5 11.10 7.15 0.47
N PRO A 6 11.99 7.44 -0.49
CA PRO A 6 13.15 8.29 -0.23
C PRO A 6 12.70 9.65 0.34
N PRO A 7 13.23 10.10 1.50
CA PRO A 7 12.79 11.35 2.14
C PRO A 7 12.91 12.58 1.22
N GLU A 8 13.88 12.59 0.32
CA GLU A 8 14.11 13.63 -0.68
C GLU A 8 13.00 13.73 -1.75
N GLU A 9 12.18 12.70 -1.91
CA GLU A 9 11.03 12.69 -2.82
C GLU A 9 9.74 13.20 -2.15
N ILE A 10 9.77 13.47 -0.84
CA ILE A 10 8.60 13.89 -0.07
C ILE A 10 8.69 15.38 0.26
N ASP A 11 7.89 16.16 -0.46
CA ASP A 11 7.77 17.59 -0.19
C ASP A 11 7.14 17.87 1.18
N GLY A 12 7.70 18.84 1.90
CA GLY A 12 7.11 19.37 3.14
C GLY A 12 7.37 18.51 4.40
N LEU A 13 8.36 17.62 4.39
CA LEU A 13 8.73 16.88 5.59
C LEU A 13 9.12 17.83 6.75
N PRO A 14 8.61 17.59 7.97
CA PRO A 14 8.99 18.35 9.15
C PRO A 14 10.51 18.33 9.41
N LYS A 15 11.05 19.43 9.93
CA LYS A 15 12.43 19.46 10.42
C LYS A 15 12.53 18.71 11.76
N GLY A 16 13.64 18.04 12.00
CA GLY A 16 13.99 17.45 13.30
C GLY A 16 14.10 15.93 13.31
N PRO A 17 13.14 15.17 12.77
CA PRO A 17 13.26 13.71 12.72
C PRO A 17 14.43 13.26 11.84
N ASN A 18 15.11 12.19 12.25
CA ASN A 18 16.02 11.45 11.39
C ASN A 18 15.20 10.51 10.50
N TYR A 19 15.10 10.81 9.21
CA TYR A 19 14.36 10.01 8.23
C TYR A 19 15.29 8.99 7.57
N LEU A 20 14.87 7.72 7.58
CA LEU A 20 15.59 6.61 6.99
C LEU A 20 14.70 5.93 5.95
N PHE A 21 15.22 5.75 4.75
CA PHE A 21 14.51 5.05 3.67
C PHE A 21 14.62 3.53 3.85
N TRP A 22 13.48 2.85 3.87
CA TRP A 22 13.42 1.39 3.81
C TRP A 22 12.07 0.91 3.28
N ASP A 23 12.08 0.22 2.16
CA ASP A 23 10.91 -0.40 1.55
C ASP A 23 11.02 -1.93 1.47
N GLY A 24 12.15 -2.48 1.94
CA GLY A 24 12.45 -3.91 1.91
C GLY A 24 13.04 -4.40 0.59
N GLY A 25 13.15 -3.57 -0.44
CA GLY A 25 13.62 -3.98 -1.76
C GLY A 25 12.65 -4.90 -2.51
N ASP A 26 13.01 -5.26 -3.74
CA ASP A 26 12.13 -6.02 -4.64
C ASP A 26 11.83 -7.43 -4.16
N ASP A 27 12.77 -8.06 -3.46
CA ASP A 27 12.68 -9.42 -2.92
C ASP A 27 12.47 -9.48 -1.41
N GLY A 28 12.37 -8.33 -0.72
CA GLY A 28 12.32 -8.26 0.75
C GLY A 28 13.69 -8.36 1.44
N GLY A 29 14.79 -8.40 0.66
CA GLY A 29 16.15 -8.61 1.13
C GLY A 29 16.91 -7.35 1.54
N GLN A 30 16.37 -6.14 1.34
CA GLN A 30 17.05 -4.90 1.67
C GLN A 30 17.48 -4.87 3.14
N GLU A 31 18.75 -4.56 3.40
CA GLU A 31 19.24 -4.36 4.78
C GLU A 31 18.48 -3.23 5.46
N PHE A 32 18.35 -3.33 6.79
CA PHE A 32 17.72 -2.27 7.56
C PHE A 32 18.56 -1.00 7.51
N PRO A 33 17.94 0.19 7.41
CA PRO A 33 18.65 1.45 7.20
C PRO A 33 19.29 1.99 8.50
N GLY A 34 19.17 1.24 9.60
CA GLY A 34 19.64 1.56 10.94
C GLY A 34 19.20 0.45 11.91
N ASP A 35 19.51 0.59 13.19
CA ASP A 35 19.01 -0.35 14.20
C ASP A 35 17.47 -0.21 14.32
N PRO A 36 16.69 -1.28 14.06
CA PRO A 36 15.25 -1.22 14.27
C PRO A 36 14.86 -0.81 15.69
N ALA A 37 15.70 -1.10 16.70
CA ALA A 37 15.42 -0.79 18.09
C ALA A 37 15.21 0.71 18.35
N ASP A 38 15.83 1.58 17.55
CA ASP A 38 15.74 3.03 17.65
C ASP A 38 14.57 3.63 16.85
N CYS A 39 13.84 2.80 16.10
CA CYS A 39 12.72 3.29 15.30
C CYS A 39 11.50 3.61 16.16
N VAL A 40 11.13 4.90 16.20
CA VAL A 40 9.97 5.40 16.95
C VAL A 40 8.69 5.49 16.11
N PHE A 41 8.85 5.69 14.79
CA PHE A 41 7.74 5.82 13.84
C PHE A 41 8.10 5.08 12.56
N TYR A 42 7.24 4.13 12.17
CA TYR A 42 7.47 3.24 11.06
C TYR A 42 6.31 3.30 10.08
N VAL A 43 6.59 3.71 8.83
CA VAL A 43 5.64 3.60 7.74
C VAL A 43 5.88 2.27 7.02
N VAL A 44 4.85 1.43 6.94
CA VAL A 44 4.95 0.08 6.38
C VAL A 44 5.08 0.15 4.85
N PRO A 45 6.04 -0.58 4.24
CA PRO A 45 6.16 -0.68 2.79
C PRO A 45 4.88 -1.19 2.13
N TYR A 46 4.54 -0.60 0.99
CA TYR A 46 3.32 -0.90 0.24
C TYR A 46 3.64 -1.69 -1.04
N MET A 47 2.76 -2.64 -1.40
CA MET A 47 2.93 -3.50 -2.59
C MET A 47 4.28 -4.23 -2.67
N ARG A 48 4.76 -4.71 -1.52
CA ARG A 48 5.98 -5.53 -1.40
C ARG A 48 5.63 -6.99 -1.09
N PRO A 49 6.58 -7.94 -1.24
CA PRO A 49 6.35 -9.33 -0.90
C PRO A 49 5.74 -9.51 0.50
N ALA A 50 4.91 -10.54 0.65
CA ALA A 50 4.26 -10.83 1.92
C ALA A 50 5.30 -11.02 3.03
N GLY A 51 5.06 -10.44 4.20
CA GLY A 51 5.98 -10.52 5.34
C GLY A 51 7.06 -9.44 5.37
N THR A 52 7.39 -8.80 4.24
CA THR A 52 8.42 -7.74 4.19
C THR A 52 8.13 -6.65 5.21
N GLY A 53 6.93 -6.08 5.17
CA GLY A 53 6.56 -4.96 6.05
C GLY A 53 6.49 -5.30 7.54
N ILE A 54 6.39 -6.57 7.93
CA ILE A 54 6.35 -6.96 9.36
C ILE A 54 7.70 -7.46 9.89
N ARG A 55 8.66 -7.76 9.00
CA ARG A 55 10.00 -8.24 9.35
C ARG A 55 10.72 -7.41 10.42
N PRO A 56 10.70 -6.06 10.40
CA PRO A 56 11.42 -5.30 11.42
C PRO A 56 10.70 -5.23 12.79
N LEU A 57 9.39 -5.51 12.85
CA LEU A 57 8.56 -5.20 14.03
C LEU A 57 9.05 -5.88 15.31
N GLU A 58 9.58 -7.10 15.22
CA GLU A 58 10.14 -7.83 16.38
C GLU A 58 11.34 -7.12 17.03
N ARG A 59 12.04 -6.29 16.26
CA ARG A 59 13.23 -5.58 16.73
C ARG A 59 12.92 -4.13 17.13
N MET A 60 11.73 -3.60 16.84
CA MET A 60 11.37 -2.19 17.03
C MET A 60 10.90 -1.88 18.47
N ARG A 61 11.85 -1.89 19.42
CA ARG A 61 11.55 -1.73 20.85
C ARG A 61 11.14 -0.32 21.26
N ALA A 62 11.59 0.71 20.56
CA ALA A 62 11.22 2.11 20.83
C ALA A 62 9.95 2.56 20.09
N LEU A 63 9.29 1.67 19.34
CA LEU A 63 8.18 2.04 18.47
C LEU A 63 7.04 2.69 19.25
N ARG A 64 6.41 3.67 18.61
CA ARG A 64 5.22 4.37 19.11
C ARG A 64 4.10 4.39 18.08
N VAL A 65 4.44 4.42 16.79
CA VAL A 65 3.45 4.46 15.71
C VAL A 65 3.87 3.53 14.57
N VAL A 66 2.92 2.72 14.11
CA VAL A 66 2.93 2.01 12.83
C VAL A 66 1.91 2.68 11.91
N GLN A 67 2.35 3.18 10.77
CA GLN A 67 1.48 3.80 9.76
C GLN A 67 1.44 2.90 8.53
N THR A 68 0.26 2.40 8.16
CA THR A 68 0.07 1.70 6.88
C THR A 68 -0.32 2.66 5.78
N LEU A 69 0.04 2.34 4.53
CA LEU A 69 -0.41 3.08 3.33
C LEU A 69 -1.69 2.48 2.71
N SER A 70 -2.25 1.47 3.36
CA SER A 70 -3.50 0.79 3.00
C SER A 70 -4.67 1.25 3.87
N ALA A 71 -5.89 1.14 3.36
CA ALA A 71 -7.09 1.35 4.17
C ALA A 71 -7.30 0.21 5.19
N GLY A 72 -7.05 -1.04 4.80
CA GLY A 72 -7.04 -2.21 5.70
C GLY A 72 -5.72 -2.36 6.45
N THR A 73 -5.72 -3.20 7.50
CA THR A 73 -4.57 -3.43 8.39
C THR A 73 -4.14 -4.90 8.44
N ASP A 74 -4.81 -5.78 7.72
CA ASP A 74 -4.68 -7.24 7.77
C ASP A 74 -3.24 -7.71 7.49
N ALA A 75 -2.53 -7.03 6.59
CA ALA A 75 -1.14 -7.36 6.23
C ALA A 75 -0.14 -7.13 7.38
N VAL A 76 -0.50 -6.29 8.36
CA VAL A 76 0.37 -5.90 9.48
C VAL A 76 -0.03 -6.61 10.77
N GLU A 77 -1.30 -6.99 10.90
CA GLU A 77 -1.87 -7.65 12.07
C GLU A 77 -1.03 -8.83 12.62
N PRO A 78 -0.49 -9.75 11.80
CA PRO A 78 0.33 -10.86 12.30
C PRO A 78 1.59 -10.43 13.05
N GLY A 79 2.13 -9.24 12.73
CA GLY A 79 3.34 -8.69 13.34
C GLY A 79 3.09 -7.89 14.62
N LEU A 80 1.86 -7.46 14.89
CA LEU A 80 1.53 -6.58 16.02
C LEU A 80 1.81 -7.24 17.38
N ARG A 81 1.75 -8.57 17.45
CA ARG A 81 2.06 -9.35 18.66
C ARG A 81 3.48 -9.13 19.20
N HIS A 82 4.40 -8.65 18.35
CA HIS A 82 5.78 -8.41 18.73
C HIS A 82 6.01 -7.00 19.29
N LEU A 83 5.00 -6.13 19.22
CA LEU A 83 5.14 -4.72 19.55
C LEU A 83 5.00 -4.46 21.05
N PRO A 84 5.70 -3.45 21.58
CA PRO A 84 5.46 -2.98 22.94
C PRO A 84 3.99 -2.56 23.15
N PRO A 85 3.45 -2.72 24.37
CA PRO A 85 2.14 -2.19 24.70
C PRO A 85 2.05 -0.68 24.46
N GLY A 86 0.92 -0.22 23.91
CA GLY A 86 0.66 1.21 23.69
C GLY A 86 1.15 1.77 22.34
N VAL A 87 1.70 0.93 21.45
CA VAL A 87 1.96 1.34 20.07
C VAL A 87 0.65 1.62 19.33
N LEU A 88 0.58 2.76 18.65
CA LEU A 88 -0.56 3.15 17.82
C LEU A 88 -0.42 2.56 16.42
N LEU A 89 -1.50 1.95 15.92
CA LEU A 89 -1.63 1.53 14.53
C LEU A 89 -2.55 2.50 13.79
N CYS A 90 -2.03 3.12 12.75
CA CYS A 90 -2.74 4.05 11.87
C CYS A 90 -2.84 3.46 10.46
N ASN A 91 -3.96 3.73 9.79
CA ASN A 91 -4.18 3.35 8.39
C ASN A 91 -4.30 4.58 7.49
N ALA A 92 -4.47 4.34 6.19
CA ALA A 92 -4.63 5.38 5.17
C ALA A 92 -6.10 5.49 4.71
N ARG A 93 -7.06 5.45 5.65
CA ARG A 93 -8.48 5.66 5.33
C ARG A 93 -8.67 7.00 4.60
N GLY A 94 -9.53 7.03 3.58
CA GLY A 94 -9.78 8.23 2.77
C GLY A 94 -8.82 8.45 1.59
N VAL A 95 -7.59 7.92 1.62
CA VAL A 95 -6.57 8.20 0.59
C VAL A 95 -6.96 7.60 -0.77
N HIS A 96 -7.51 6.38 -0.78
CA HIS A 96 -7.79 5.62 -2.00
C HIS A 96 -9.30 5.44 -2.29
N GLU A 97 -10.18 6.08 -1.52
CA GLU A 97 -11.62 5.80 -1.59
C GLU A 97 -12.22 6.15 -2.96
N ALA A 98 -11.94 7.36 -3.47
CA ALA A 98 -12.47 7.82 -4.75
C ALA A 98 -11.97 6.97 -5.92
N SER A 99 -10.66 6.76 -6.03
CA SER A 99 -10.06 5.96 -7.12
C SER A 99 -10.54 4.50 -7.09
N THR A 100 -10.73 3.92 -5.90
CA THR A 100 -11.29 2.57 -5.76
C THR A 100 -12.75 2.51 -6.20
N ALA A 101 -13.57 3.51 -5.84
CA ALA A 101 -14.97 3.57 -6.26
C ALA A 101 -15.12 3.75 -7.78
N GLU A 102 -14.31 4.62 -8.38
CA GLU A 102 -14.26 4.83 -9.83
C GLU A 102 -13.86 3.55 -10.57
N LEU A 103 -12.82 2.86 -10.07
CA LEU A 103 -12.41 1.58 -10.64
C LEU A 103 -13.52 0.53 -10.53
N ALA A 104 -14.19 0.43 -9.37
CA ALA A 104 -15.30 -0.51 -9.17
C ALA A 104 -16.44 -0.25 -10.17
N LEU A 105 -16.89 1.00 -10.30
CA LEU A 105 -17.93 1.37 -11.27
C LEU A 105 -17.50 1.07 -12.70
N THR A 106 -16.25 1.38 -13.05
CA THR A 106 -15.67 1.10 -14.37
C THR A 106 -15.69 -0.39 -14.68
N LEU A 107 -15.28 -1.24 -13.73
CA LEU A 107 -15.27 -2.70 -13.89
C LEU A 107 -16.69 -3.26 -14.04
N VAL A 108 -17.66 -2.75 -13.27
CA VAL A 108 -19.07 -3.16 -13.38
C VAL A 108 -19.61 -2.80 -14.77
N LEU A 109 -19.42 -1.56 -15.23
CA LEU A 109 -19.88 -1.12 -16.54
C LEU A 109 -19.19 -1.89 -17.67
N ALA A 110 -17.87 -2.10 -17.58
CA ALA A 110 -17.13 -2.88 -18.59
C ALA A 110 -17.65 -4.32 -18.68
N SER A 111 -17.97 -4.95 -17.54
CA SER A 111 -18.53 -6.29 -17.46
C SER A 111 -19.92 -6.38 -18.07
N LEU A 112 -20.82 -5.45 -17.74
CA LEU A 112 -22.20 -5.49 -18.21
C LEU A 112 -22.33 -5.09 -19.68
N ARG A 113 -21.55 -4.10 -20.13
CA ARG A 113 -21.72 -3.43 -21.43
C ARG A 113 -20.89 -4.00 -22.56
N GLY A 114 -20.12 -5.06 -22.31
CA GLY A 114 -19.34 -5.74 -23.35
C GLY A 114 -18.16 -4.93 -23.90
N VAL A 115 -17.78 -3.83 -23.24
CA VAL A 115 -16.75 -2.90 -23.73
C VAL A 115 -15.44 -3.61 -24.10
N PRO A 116 -14.88 -4.53 -23.27
CA PRO A 116 -13.66 -5.25 -23.65
C PRO A 116 -13.81 -6.14 -24.90
N GLY A 117 -15.02 -6.63 -25.17
CA GLY A 117 -15.31 -7.39 -26.38
C GLY A 117 -15.31 -6.51 -27.62
N PHE A 118 -16.00 -5.36 -27.55
CA PHE A 118 -16.06 -4.40 -28.66
C PHE A 118 -14.68 -3.86 -29.05
N VAL A 119 -13.80 -3.58 -28.08
CA VAL A 119 -12.41 -3.15 -28.36
C VAL A 119 -11.67 -4.24 -29.16
N ARG A 120 -11.79 -5.52 -28.78
CA ARG A 120 -11.12 -6.62 -29.50
C ARG A 120 -11.72 -6.90 -30.88
N ASP A 121 -13.01 -6.64 -31.08
CA ASP A 121 -13.63 -6.76 -32.40
C ASP A 121 -13.21 -5.61 -33.32
N GLN A 122 -13.09 -4.39 -32.78
CA GLN A 122 -12.53 -3.24 -33.48
C GLN A 122 -11.11 -3.52 -33.98
N ASP A 123 -10.23 -4.09 -33.15
CA ASP A 123 -8.85 -4.46 -33.54
C ASP A 123 -8.82 -5.42 -34.74
N ARG A 124 -9.90 -6.16 -34.98
CA ARG A 124 -10.06 -7.12 -36.08
C ARG A 124 -10.89 -6.58 -37.24
N GLY A 125 -11.26 -5.29 -37.21
CA GLY A 125 -12.13 -4.66 -38.20
C GLY A 125 -13.54 -5.24 -38.24
N ARG A 126 -14.02 -5.82 -37.13
CA ARG A 126 -15.35 -6.41 -37.04
C ARG A 126 -16.29 -5.52 -36.24
N TRP A 127 -17.55 -5.53 -36.65
CA TRP A 127 -18.63 -4.89 -35.92
C TRP A 127 -19.56 -5.96 -35.34
N GLY A 128 -19.34 -6.34 -34.09
CA GLY A 128 -20.20 -7.25 -33.34
C GLY A 128 -21.30 -6.48 -32.62
N GLY A 129 -22.55 -6.56 -33.11
CA GLY A 129 -23.71 -6.02 -32.40
C GLY A 129 -24.28 -7.00 -31.38
N GLY A 130 -25.06 -6.51 -30.41
CA GLY A 130 -25.73 -7.36 -29.43
C GLY A 130 -26.39 -6.57 -28.31
N PHE A 131 -27.32 -7.20 -27.59
CA PHE A 131 -27.91 -6.62 -26.39
C PHE A 131 -27.06 -6.97 -25.16
N HIS A 132 -26.86 -5.96 -24.32
CA HIS A 132 -26.06 -6.06 -23.11
C HIS A 132 -26.88 -5.60 -21.90
N PRO A 133 -26.78 -6.28 -20.74
CA PRO A 133 -27.43 -5.84 -19.51
C PRO A 133 -27.11 -4.38 -19.16
N ALA A 134 -28.10 -3.66 -18.64
CA ALA A 134 -27.90 -2.33 -18.06
C ALA A 134 -27.63 -2.42 -16.54
N LEU A 135 -27.06 -1.35 -15.98
CA LEU A 135 -26.83 -1.20 -14.54
C LEU A 135 -28.15 -0.98 -13.80
#